data_AF-A0A936LAQ4-F1
#
_entry.id   AF-A0A936LAQ4-F1
#
_cell.length_a   1.000
_cell.length_b   1.000
_cell.length_c   1.000
_cell.angle_alpha   90.00
_cell.angle_beta   90.00
_cell.angle_gamma   90.00
#
_symmetry.space_group_name_H-M   'P 1'
#
loop_
_entity.id
_entity.type
_entity.pdbx_description
1 polymer ?
#
loop_
_entity_poly.entity_id
_entity_poly.type
_entity_poly.pdbx_seq_one_letter_code
_entity_poly.pdbx_strand_id
1 'polypeptide(L)'
;MPCNLKEYPASTLPGLTLFSGSDNACLKPTAVYLPPKYLETKKKDLTVVLWLHGFYVKNHKFLFFNDAARVREQVLRSGKNVVLIAPFLGDEEVDGEGNFYGDYTVKDLGDGKWGERYLDGILEALAKSQKPPFPPAFDVNNLVIACHSGGGAGMRKLVGTLGKYRSRLQECWGFDCLYGANAKPDDATFWYQFVSGKEGRPLYVVYGKSTARQSVKLYLMGKGRANALGNKVDPPGPPLKNLHVTIGHYLTFPSMGQNVSVDITDAQVDKLISQPPATAKQPAKTAKPQEGDFVKQAVSNLRGNFIFMDEIKGFELHYYIAREFFCLRLRNSAFI
;
A
#
# COMPACT_ATOMS: atom_id res chain seq x y z
N MET A 1 -10.86 25.64 0.12
CA MET A 1 -11.86 25.37 -0.95
C MET A 1 -12.87 24.38 -0.40
N PRO A 2 -14.19 24.61 -0.56
CA PRO A 2 -15.19 23.68 -0.06
C PRO A 2 -15.16 22.37 -0.85
N CYS A 3 -15.04 21.24 -0.15
CA CYS A 3 -15.14 19.90 -0.73
C CYS A 3 -16.63 19.51 -0.82
N ASN A 4 -17.04 18.88 -1.93
CA ASN A 4 -18.40 18.37 -2.09
C ASN A 4 -18.37 16.97 -2.70
N LEU A 5 -19.17 16.06 -2.14
CA LEU A 5 -19.32 14.67 -2.57
C LEU A 5 -20.72 14.43 -3.11
N LYS A 6 -20.81 13.88 -4.32
CA LYS A 6 -22.07 13.53 -4.98
C LYS A 6 -22.18 12.02 -5.14
N GLU A 7 -23.37 11.50 -4.86
CA GLU A 7 -23.72 10.12 -5.11
C GLU A 7 -23.67 9.80 -6.60
N TYR A 8 -23.08 8.65 -6.92
CA TYR A 8 -23.09 8.14 -8.28
C TYR A 8 -24.36 7.32 -8.52
N PRO A 9 -25.24 7.74 -9.44
CA PRO A 9 -26.59 7.18 -9.58
C PRO A 9 -26.61 5.75 -10.13
N ALA A 10 -25.53 5.30 -10.79
CA ALA A 10 -25.42 3.94 -11.32
C ALA A 10 -24.54 3.09 -10.39
N SER A 11 -25.05 2.69 -9.23
CA SER A 11 -24.34 1.77 -8.35
C SER A 11 -24.65 0.32 -8.71
N THR A 12 -23.70 -0.36 -9.36
CA THR A 12 -23.74 -1.82 -9.59
C THR A 12 -23.33 -2.63 -8.35
N LEU A 13 -22.92 -1.96 -7.27
CA LEU A 13 -22.41 -2.56 -6.04
C LEU A 13 -23.24 -2.06 -4.83
N PRO A 14 -23.68 -2.94 -3.90
CA PRO A 14 -24.34 -2.52 -2.68
C PRO A 14 -23.51 -1.52 -1.87
N GLY A 15 -24.18 -0.57 -1.20
CA GLY A 15 -23.55 0.52 -0.47
C GLY A 15 -23.68 1.86 -1.22
N LEU A 16 -23.05 2.89 -0.67
CA LEU A 16 -23.09 4.25 -1.22
C LEU A 16 -21.72 4.61 -1.80
N THR A 17 -21.68 4.89 -3.09
CA THR A 17 -20.48 5.39 -3.78
C THR A 17 -20.63 6.88 -4.06
N LEU A 18 -19.66 7.66 -3.63
CA LEU A 18 -19.59 9.11 -3.80
C LEU A 18 -18.33 9.50 -4.56
N PHE A 19 -18.43 10.57 -5.33
CA PHE A 19 -17.29 11.19 -5.99
C PHE A 19 -17.26 12.70 -5.73
N SER A 20 -16.08 13.27 -5.65
CA SER A 20 -15.93 14.73 -5.62
C SER A 20 -16.39 15.35 -6.94
N GLY A 21 -17.05 16.51 -6.89
CA GLY A 21 -17.41 17.24 -8.11
C GLY A 21 -16.20 17.80 -8.88
N SER A 22 -16.31 17.95 -10.20
CA SER A 22 -15.30 18.58 -11.06
C SER A 22 -14.95 19.99 -10.61
N ASP A 23 -15.96 20.74 -10.15
CA ASP A 23 -15.83 22.16 -9.83
C ASP A 23 -15.36 22.39 -8.39
N ASN A 24 -15.28 21.32 -7.58
CA ASN A 24 -14.97 21.35 -6.14
C ASN A 24 -14.34 20.02 -5.72
N ALA A 25 -13.20 19.69 -6.33
CA ALA A 25 -12.48 18.43 -6.20
C ALA A 25 -11.78 18.24 -4.84
N CYS A 26 -12.24 18.88 -3.76
CA CYS A 26 -11.54 18.88 -2.48
C CYS A 26 -10.07 19.37 -2.66
N LEU A 27 -9.08 18.79 -1.99
CA LEU A 27 -7.66 19.05 -2.35
C LEU A 27 -7.20 18.20 -3.55
N LYS A 28 -7.84 17.06 -3.81
CA LYS A 28 -7.62 16.16 -4.96
C LYS A 28 -8.94 15.48 -5.32
N PRO A 29 -9.27 15.29 -6.61
CA PRO A 29 -10.47 14.54 -7.00
C PRO A 29 -10.51 13.20 -6.26
N THR A 30 -11.63 12.84 -5.66
CA THR A 30 -11.69 11.73 -4.69
C THR A 30 -12.89 10.84 -4.93
N ALA A 31 -12.70 9.54 -4.73
CA ALA A 31 -13.76 8.56 -4.60
C ALA A 31 -13.92 8.15 -3.13
N VAL A 32 -15.17 8.03 -2.67
CA VAL A 32 -15.51 7.60 -1.31
C VAL A 32 -16.56 6.50 -1.38
N TYR A 33 -16.36 5.41 -0.65
CA TYR A 33 -17.30 4.29 -0.58
C TYR A 33 -17.67 3.98 0.87
N LEU A 34 -18.99 3.91 1.10
CA LEU A 34 -19.62 3.57 2.37
C LEU A 34 -20.30 2.21 2.18
N PRO A 35 -19.82 1.14 2.85
CA PRO A 35 -20.41 -0.19 2.70
C PRO A 35 -21.81 -0.26 3.30
N PRO A 36 -22.65 -1.25 2.93
CA PRO A 36 -23.96 -1.47 3.54
C PRO A 36 -23.91 -1.48 5.08
N LYS A 37 -22.85 -2.06 5.65
CA LYS A 37 -22.65 -2.11 7.10
C LYS A 37 -22.55 -0.73 7.76
N TYR A 38 -22.00 0.25 7.05
CA TYR A 38 -22.02 1.64 7.50
C TYR A 38 -23.44 2.19 7.47
N LEU A 39 -24.19 1.97 6.38
CA LEU A 39 -25.55 2.49 6.21
C LEU A 39 -26.53 1.95 7.27
N GLU A 40 -26.30 0.74 7.76
CA GLU A 40 -27.02 0.15 8.89
C GLU A 40 -26.73 0.87 10.23
N THR A 41 -25.47 1.18 10.49
CA THR A 41 -25.01 1.63 11.81
C THR A 41 -24.92 3.15 11.96
N LYS A 42 -24.68 3.86 10.86
CA LYS A 42 -24.54 5.32 10.75
C LYS A 42 -23.66 5.95 11.83
N LYS A 43 -22.56 5.28 12.20
CA LYS A 43 -21.62 5.76 13.23
C LYS A 43 -20.95 7.07 12.81
N LYS A 44 -20.81 7.99 13.77
CA LYS A 44 -20.07 9.27 13.60
C LYS A 44 -18.55 9.06 13.56
N ASP A 45 -18.07 8.08 14.32
CA ASP A 45 -16.66 7.76 14.43
C ASP A 45 -16.30 6.69 13.40
N LEU A 46 -15.53 7.08 12.40
CA LEU A 46 -15.26 6.24 11.24
C LEU A 46 -13.98 5.44 11.42
N THR A 47 -14.03 4.18 11.00
CA THR A 47 -12.83 3.45 10.57
C THR A 47 -12.63 3.74 9.09
N VAL A 48 -11.49 4.34 8.74
CA VAL A 48 -11.15 4.80 7.39
C VAL A 48 -9.98 4.01 6.85
N VAL A 49 -10.10 3.55 5.60
CA VAL A 49 -8.94 3.18 4.78
C VAL A 49 -8.74 4.25 3.71
N LEU A 50 -7.56 4.84 3.69
CA LEU A 50 -7.12 5.78 2.68
C LEU A 50 -6.25 5.05 1.65
N TRP A 51 -6.76 4.90 0.42
CA TRP A 51 -6.13 4.16 -0.67
C TRP A 51 -5.39 5.09 -1.65
N LEU A 52 -4.09 4.89 -1.82
CA LEU A 52 -3.23 5.64 -2.72
C LEU A 52 -2.82 4.77 -3.91
N HIS A 53 -3.23 5.16 -5.10
CA HIS A 53 -2.98 4.39 -6.31
C HIS A 53 -1.61 4.68 -6.94
N GLY A 54 -1.18 3.83 -7.87
CA GLY A 54 0.00 4.02 -8.71
C GLY A 54 -0.32 4.65 -10.07
N PHE A 55 0.48 4.33 -11.08
CA PHE A 55 0.31 4.84 -12.44
C PHE A 55 -0.90 4.21 -13.15
N TYR A 56 -1.21 4.68 -14.37
CA TYR A 56 -2.27 4.16 -15.25
C TYR A 56 -3.72 4.29 -14.75
N VAL A 57 -3.96 5.11 -13.73
CA VAL A 57 -5.32 5.42 -13.26
C VAL A 57 -5.81 6.66 -13.99
N LYS A 58 -6.96 6.56 -14.66
CA LYS A 58 -7.44 7.66 -15.53
C LYS A 58 -8.14 8.80 -14.80
N ASN A 59 -8.72 8.52 -13.65
CA ASN A 59 -9.41 9.49 -12.79
C ASN A 59 -9.92 8.80 -11.52
N HIS A 60 -10.49 9.59 -10.60
CA HIS A 60 -11.10 9.09 -9.37
C HIS A 60 -12.26 8.09 -9.59
N LYS A 61 -12.99 8.13 -10.71
CA LYS A 61 -14.03 7.10 -10.99
C LYS A 61 -13.39 5.78 -11.40
N PHE A 62 -12.29 5.83 -12.15
CA PHE A 62 -11.54 4.65 -12.56
C PHE A 62 -11.13 3.79 -11.36
N LEU A 63 -10.69 4.43 -10.26
CA LEU A 63 -10.31 3.76 -9.00
C LEU A 63 -11.34 2.76 -8.47
N PHE A 64 -12.63 3.03 -8.65
CA PHE A 64 -13.70 2.18 -8.09
C PHE A 64 -14.40 1.31 -9.13
N PHE A 65 -14.25 1.61 -10.42
CA PHE A 65 -14.96 0.89 -11.47
C PHE A 65 -14.07 0.01 -12.35
N ASN A 66 -12.81 0.41 -12.55
CA ASN A 66 -11.94 -0.23 -13.55
C ASN A 66 -10.56 -0.61 -13.00
N ASP A 67 -10.16 -0.05 -11.86
CA ASP A 67 -8.90 -0.40 -11.23
C ASP A 67 -8.86 -1.88 -10.82
N ALA A 68 -7.80 -2.58 -11.25
CA ALA A 68 -7.67 -4.01 -11.08
C ALA A 68 -7.48 -4.43 -9.61
N ALA A 69 -7.10 -3.52 -8.71
CA ALA A 69 -7.04 -3.82 -7.27
C ALA A 69 -8.44 -4.07 -6.68
N ARG A 70 -9.50 -3.53 -7.31
CA ARG A 70 -10.91 -3.77 -6.91
C ARG A 70 -11.15 -3.56 -5.41
N VAL A 71 -10.54 -2.51 -4.86
CA VAL A 71 -10.52 -2.25 -3.41
C VAL A 71 -11.91 -2.02 -2.84
N ARG A 72 -12.81 -1.40 -3.61
CA ARG A 72 -14.20 -1.19 -3.22
C ARG A 72 -14.94 -2.51 -3.01
N GLU A 73 -14.76 -3.45 -3.93
CA GLU A 73 -15.32 -4.80 -3.84
C GLU A 73 -14.73 -5.57 -2.66
N GLN A 74 -13.45 -5.34 -2.32
CA GLN A 74 -12.83 -5.99 -1.15
C GLN A 74 -13.39 -5.46 0.16
N VAL A 75 -13.67 -4.16 0.26
CA VAL A 75 -14.38 -3.58 1.42
C VAL A 75 -15.75 -4.22 1.56
N LEU A 76 -16.54 -4.31 0.48
CA LEU A 76 -17.84 -4.99 0.53
C LEU A 76 -17.71 -6.45 0.99
N ARG A 77 -16.80 -7.22 0.36
CA ARG A 77 -16.56 -8.64 0.68
C ARG A 77 -16.06 -8.88 2.10
N SER A 78 -15.45 -7.87 2.73
CA SER A 78 -15.00 -7.98 4.12
C SER A 78 -16.17 -8.03 5.11
N GLY A 79 -17.33 -7.46 4.75
CA GLY A 79 -18.50 -7.32 5.64
C GLY A 79 -18.29 -6.31 6.78
N LYS A 80 -17.19 -5.55 6.76
CA LYS A 80 -16.81 -4.63 7.84
C LYS A 80 -17.36 -3.22 7.64
N ASN A 81 -17.44 -2.47 8.73
CA ASN A 81 -17.85 -1.07 8.71
C ASN A 81 -16.65 -0.14 8.47
N VAL A 82 -16.14 -0.14 7.23
CA VAL A 82 -14.97 0.65 6.83
C VAL A 82 -15.33 1.58 5.71
N VAL A 83 -15.07 2.87 5.91
CA VAL A 83 -15.17 3.88 4.86
C VAL A 83 -13.88 3.87 4.04
N LEU A 84 -14.00 3.69 2.73
CA LEU A 84 -12.88 3.75 1.81
C LEU A 84 -12.82 5.13 1.19
N ILE A 85 -11.66 5.78 1.28
CA ILE A 85 -11.38 7.08 0.66
C ILE A 85 -10.19 6.90 -0.28
N ALA A 86 -10.30 7.37 -1.52
CA ALA A 86 -9.25 7.21 -2.52
C ALA A 86 -9.07 8.52 -3.33
N PRO A 87 -8.04 9.33 -3.03
CA PRO A 87 -7.67 10.48 -3.86
C PRO A 87 -7.10 10.02 -5.19
N PHE A 88 -7.41 10.75 -6.25
CA PHE A 88 -6.77 10.67 -7.54
C PHE A 88 -5.48 11.50 -7.52
N LEU A 89 -4.37 10.84 -7.76
CA LEU A 89 -3.00 11.37 -7.68
C LEU A 89 -2.46 11.82 -9.05
N GLY A 90 -3.28 11.75 -10.10
CA GLY A 90 -2.92 12.01 -11.50
C GLY A 90 -2.76 10.72 -12.30
N ASP A 91 -2.71 10.84 -13.62
CA ASP A 91 -2.47 9.73 -14.56
C ASP A 91 -1.02 9.79 -15.02
N GLU A 92 -0.36 8.66 -15.10
CA GLU A 92 0.99 8.54 -15.67
C GLU A 92 1.07 7.25 -16.44
N GLU A 93 1.62 7.33 -17.65
CA GLU A 93 1.78 6.24 -18.58
C GLU A 93 3.25 6.14 -19.01
N VAL A 94 3.59 5.04 -19.68
CA VAL A 94 4.93 4.80 -20.22
C VAL A 94 4.80 4.55 -21.72
N ASP A 95 5.54 5.29 -22.53
CA ASP A 95 5.56 5.11 -23.99
C ASP A 95 6.35 3.87 -24.43
N GLY A 96 6.44 3.62 -25.74
CA GLY A 96 7.16 2.48 -26.30
C GLY A 96 8.68 2.52 -26.06
N GLU A 97 9.20 3.71 -25.74
CA GLU A 97 10.60 4.01 -25.48
C GLU A 97 10.93 3.97 -23.97
N GLY A 98 9.93 3.81 -23.11
CA GLY A 98 10.10 3.77 -21.66
C GLY A 98 10.07 5.14 -20.97
N ASN A 99 9.68 6.21 -21.65
CA ASN A 99 9.50 7.53 -21.04
C ASN A 99 8.13 7.63 -20.37
N PHE A 100 8.14 8.26 -19.20
CA PHE A 100 6.92 8.54 -18.45
C PHE A 100 6.27 9.84 -18.95
N TYR A 101 4.96 9.82 -19.15
CA TYR A 101 4.17 11.02 -19.47
C TYR A 101 2.86 11.04 -18.68
N GLY A 102 2.44 12.22 -18.26
CA GLY A 102 1.23 12.41 -17.47
C GLY A 102 1.36 13.50 -16.42
N ASP A 103 0.42 13.52 -15.48
CA ASP A 103 0.34 14.49 -14.39
C ASP A 103 0.37 13.86 -12.99
N TYR A 104 0.68 12.56 -12.89
CA TYR A 104 0.84 11.89 -11.60
C TYR A 104 1.84 12.62 -10.71
N THR A 105 1.39 13.01 -9.51
CA THR A 105 2.25 13.65 -8.53
C THR A 105 1.77 13.41 -7.12
N VAL A 106 2.74 13.05 -6.27
CA VAL A 106 2.58 12.93 -4.83
C VAL A 106 3.31 14.03 -4.07
N LYS A 107 3.85 15.06 -4.76
CA LYS A 107 4.70 16.08 -4.13
C LYS A 107 4.02 16.73 -2.94
N ASP A 108 2.80 17.23 -3.16
CA ASP A 108 1.98 17.99 -2.21
C ASP A 108 1.60 17.19 -0.94
N LEU A 109 1.55 15.85 -1.02
CA LEU A 109 1.20 15.00 0.13
C LEU A 109 2.19 15.15 1.29
N GLY A 110 3.40 15.65 1.02
CA GLY A 110 4.43 15.92 2.01
C GLY A 110 4.40 17.34 2.58
N ASP A 111 3.49 18.21 2.13
CA ASP A 111 3.55 19.63 2.43
C ASP A 111 2.71 20.02 3.66
N GLY A 112 3.37 20.49 4.71
CA GLY A 112 2.73 20.95 5.94
C GLY A 112 1.78 19.90 6.51
N LYS A 113 0.53 20.29 6.79
CA LYS A 113 -0.53 19.40 7.28
C LYS A 113 -1.47 18.91 6.17
N TRP A 114 -0.91 18.56 5.00
CA TRP A 114 -1.73 18.15 3.85
C TRP A 114 -2.73 17.04 4.19
N GLY A 115 -2.26 15.95 4.82
CA GLY A 115 -3.11 14.81 5.20
C GLY A 115 -4.25 15.19 6.16
N GLU A 116 -3.97 16.03 7.16
CA GLU A 116 -4.99 16.57 8.08
C GLU A 116 -6.06 17.35 7.32
N ARG A 117 -5.65 18.33 6.51
CA ARG A 117 -6.58 19.19 5.75
C ARG A 117 -7.40 18.40 4.73
N TYR A 118 -6.78 17.39 4.10
CA TYR A 118 -7.46 16.53 3.14
C TYR A 118 -8.58 15.73 3.82
N LEU A 119 -8.27 15.04 4.92
CA LEU A 119 -9.25 14.26 5.66
C LEU A 119 -10.36 15.15 6.23
N ASP A 120 -10.02 16.30 6.82
CA ASP A 120 -11.02 17.27 7.32
C ASP A 120 -12.02 17.67 6.23
N GLY A 121 -11.53 18.03 5.04
CA GLY A 121 -12.39 18.41 3.93
C GLY A 121 -13.31 17.28 3.46
N ILE A 122 -12.79 16.04 3.38
CA ILE A 122 -13.59 14.87 2.98
C ILE A 122 -14.65 14.54 4.02
N LEU A 123 -14.31 14.55 5.31
CA LEU A 123 -15.24 14.22 6.40
C LEU A 123 -16.36 15.25 6.53
N GLU A 124 -16.04 16.53 6.34
CA GLU A 124 -17.04 17.60 6.28
C GLU A 124 -17.98 17.41 5.08
N ALA A 125 -17.43 17.15 3.90
CA ALA A 125 -18.23 16.91 2.69
C ALA A 125 -19.10 15.66 2.82
N LEU A 126 -18.59 14.61 3.47
CA LEU A 126 -19.32 13.36 3.71
C LEU A 126 -20.49 13.56 4.67
N ALA A 127 -20.33 14.37 5.72
CA ALA A 127 -21.41 14.71 6.64
C ALA A 127 -22.54 15.49 5.95
N LYS A 128 -22.19 16.39 5.03
CA LYS A 128 -23.14 17.17 4.23
C LYS A 128 -23.87 16.34 3.16
N SER A 129 -23.25 15.29 2.64
CA SER A 129 -23.85 14.44 1.61
C SER A 129 -24.85 13.40 2.14
N GLN A 130 -24.89 13.18 3.46
CA GLN A 130 -25.89 12.30 4.08
C GLN A 130 -27.32 12.82 3.90
N LYS A 131 -28.30 11.91 3.93
CA LYS A 131 -29.74 12.22 3.85
C LYS A 131 -30.47 11.66 5.10
N PRO A 132 -30.91 12.51 6.06
CA PRO A 132 -30.63 13.95 6.16
C PRO A 132 -29.13 14.23 6.44
N PRO A 133 -28.65 15.46 6.20
CA PRO A 133 -27.28 15.86 6.54
C PRO A 133 -27.00 15.60 8.02
N PHE A 134 -25.75 15.24 8.34
CA PHE A 134 -25.39 14.73 9.66
C PHE A 134 -24.32 15.58 10.38
N PRO A 135 -24.54 16.89 10.63
CA PRO A 135 -23.58 17.74 11.33
C PRO A 135 -23.41 17.35 12.82
N PRO A 136 -22.26 17.65 13.48
CA PRO A 136 -21.02 18.19 12.91
C PRO A 136 -20.30 17.17 11.99
N ALA A 137 -19.16 17.55 11.40
CA ALA A 137 -18.37 16.66 10.55
C ALA A 137 -18.04 15.32 11.23
N PHE A 138 -17.88 14.26 10.44
CA PHE A 138 -17.41 12.97 10.92
C PHE A 138 -15.99 13.09 11.52
N ASP A 139 -15.64 12.18 12.44
CA ASP A 139 -14.27 12.03 12.94
C ASP A 139 -13.71 10.65 12.57
N VAL A 140 -12.39 10.51 12.63
CA VAL A 140 -11.68 9.25 12.36
C VAL A 140 -11.23 8.65 13.68
N ASN A 141 -11.78 7.50 14.01
CA ASN A 141 -11.34 6.73 15.17
C ASN A 141 -10.14 5.83 14.83
N ASN A 142 -10.20 5.19 13.65
CA ASN A 142 -9.14 4.31 13.16
C ASN A 142 -8.79 4.68 11.71
N LEU A 143 -7.52 4.90 11.43
CA LEU A 143 -7.01 5.20 10.10
C LEU A 143 -6.05 4.11 9.64
N VAL A 144 -6.26 3.61 8.43
CA VAL A 144 -5.28 2.82 7.68
C VAL A 144 -4.89 3.59 6.44
N ILE A 145 -3.61 3.60 6.10
CA ILE A 145 -3.13 4.06 4.79
C ILE A 145 -2.68 2.85 4.01
N ALA A 146 -3.22 2.67 2.82
CA ALA A 146 -2.88 1.56 1.94
C ALA A 146 -2.50 2.09 0.56
N CYS A 147 -1.57 1.43 -0.12
CA CYS A 147 -1.14 1.85 -1.45
C CYS A 147 -0.63 0.69 -2.32
N HIS A 148 -0.62 0.89 -3.64
CA HIS A 148 0.12 0.04 -4.58
C HIS A 148 1.05 0.85 -5.47
N SER A 149 2.07 0.19 -6.02
CA SER A 149 2.95 0.76 -7.04
C SER A 149 3.49 2.15 -6.65
N GLY A 150 3.40 3.16 -7.53
CA GLY A 150 3.81 4.55 -7.28
C GLY A 150 3.15 5.21 -6.05
N GLY A 151 2.01 4.67 -5.58
CA GLY A 151 1.33 5.13 -4.37
C GLY A 151 2.18 4.99 -3.11
N GLY A 152 3.22 4.12 -3.12
CA GLY A 152 4.18 3.98 -2.02
C GLY A 152 4.92 5.28 -1.69
N ALA A 153 5.29 6.05 -2.71
CA ALA A 153 5.90 7.38 -2.53
C ALA A 153 4.91 8.37 -1.88
N GLY A 154 3.62 8.26 -2.23
CA GLY A 154 2.55 9.02 -1.60
C GLY A 154 2.34 8.63 -0.14
N MET A 155 2.28 7.34 0.17
CA MET A 155 2.12 6.84 1.54
C MET A 155 3.27 7.31 2.44
N ARG A 156 4.51 7.22 1.95
CA ARG A 156 5.71 7.71 2.63
C ARG A 156 5.63 9.19 3.02
N LYS A 157 5.13 10.04 2.13
CA LYS A 157 4.97 11.47 2.38
C LYS A 157 3.81 11.75 3.33
N LEU A 158 2.67 11.10 3.08
CA LEU A 158 1.41 11.34 3.77
C LEU A 158 1.47 11.01 5.26
N VAL A 159 2.19 9.95 5.66
CA VAL A 159 2.29 9.57 7.09
C VAL A 159 2.88 10.69 7.97
N GLY A 160 3.67 11.59 7.37
CA GLY A 160 4.26 12.76 8.04
C GLY A 160 3.36 13.99 8.11
N THR A 161 2.24 14.02 7.36
CA THR A 161 1.37 15.19 7.24
C THR A 161 -0.04 14.98 7.81
N LEU A 162 -0.26 13.87 8.52
CA LEU A 162 -1.55 13.49 9.13
C LEU A 162 -2.00 14.43 10.25
N GLY A 163 -1.07 15.17 10.86
CA GLY A 163 -1.36 16.08 11.97
C GLY A 163 -2.16 15.41 13.09
N LYS A 164 -3.35 15.91 13.43
CA LYS A 164 -4.20 15.35 14.50
C LYS A 164 -4.60 13.89 14.28
N TYR A 165 -4.62 13.40 13.04
CA TYR A 165 -4.94 12.01 12.71
C TYR A 165 -3.76 11.05 12.90
N ARG A 166 -2.56 11.56 13.20
CA ARG A 166 -1.38 10.72 13.45
C ARG A 166 -1.61 9.70 14.55
N SER A 167 -2.27 10.11 15.63
CA SER A 167 -2.60 9.23 16.77
C SER A 167 -3.61 8.14 16.40
N ARG A 168 -4.45 8.40 15.38
CA ARG A 168 -5.49 7.50 14.86
C ARG A 168 -4.99 6.51 13.81
N LEU A 169 -3.80 6.72 13.26
CA LEU A 169 -3.15 5.78 12.35
C LEU A 169 -2.93 4.46 13.07
N GLN A 170 -3.56 3.39 12.60
CA GLN A 170 -3.41 2.04 13.11
C GLN A 170 -2.34 1.31 12.32
N GLU A 171 -2.40 1.35 10.98
CA GLU A 171 -1.52 0.56 10.12
C GLU A 171 -1.23 1.22 8.78
N CYS A 172 -0.13 0.80 8.15
CA CYS A 172 0.22 1.10 6.77
C CYS A 172 0.34 -0.19 5.95
N TRP A 173 -0.24 -0.24 4.74
CA TRP A 173 -0.20 -1.41 3.84
C TRP A 173 0.37 -1.02 2.47
N GLY A 174 1.46 -1.67 2.04
CA GLY A 174 2.13 -1.40 0.77
C GLY A 174 2.18 -2.63 -0.13
N PHE A 175 1.75 -2.47 -1.38
CA PHE A 175 1.70 -3.56 -2.37
C PHE A 175 2.62 -3.25 -3.56
N ASP A 176 3.74 -3.97 -3.63
CA ASP A 176 4.84 -3.78 -4.59
C ASP A 176 5.15 -2.29 -4.83
N CYS A 177 5.48 -1.56 -3.76
CA CYS A 177 5.49 -0.10 -3.78
C CYS A 177 6.79 0.57 -3.29
N LEU A 178 7.85 -0.21 -2.99
CA LEU A 178 9.12 0.29 -2.47
C LEU A 178 10.16 0.54 -3.57
N TYR A 179 9.89 1.47 -4.49
CA TYR A 179 10.79 1.78 -5.61
C TYR A 179 11.92 2.75 -5.24
N GLY A 180 11.83 3.45 -4.11
CA GLY A 180 12.68 4.57 -3.71
C GLY A 180 14.07 4.17 -3.22
N ALA A 181 14.82 3.37 -3.99
CA ALA A 181 16.21 3.02 -3.66
C ALA A 181 17.16 4.23 -3.67
N ASN A 182 16.81 5.27 -4.43
CA ASN A 182 17.56 6.52 -4.53
C ASN A 182 16.93 7.66 -3.70
N ALA A 183 15.84 7.40 -2.97
CA ALA A 183 15.28 8.36 -2.05
C ALA A 183 16.25 8.60 -0.87
N LYS A 184 16.11 9.74 -0.18
CA LYS A 184 16.93 10.07 0.99
C LYS A 184 16.05 10.26 2.24
N PRO A 185 16.14 9.38 3.25
CA PRO A 185 16.74 8.03 3.18
C PRO A 185 15.99 7.13 2.18
N ASP A 186 16.54 5.97 1.78
CA ASP A 186 15.83 5.05 0.88
C ASP A 186 14.58 4.45 1.55
N ASP A 187 13.72 3.80 0.78
CA ASP A 187 12.44 3.30 1.30
C ASP A 187 12.59 2.29 2.42
N ALA A 188 13.51 1.34 2.31
CA ALA A 188 13.77 0.38 3.37
C ALA A 188 14.21 1.07 4.68
N THR A 189 15.12 2.04 4.58
CA THR A 189 15.62 2.76 5.76
C THR A 189 14.53 3.64 6.37
N PHE A 190 13.77 4.36 5.56
CA PHE A 190 12.65 5.18 6.02
C PHE A 190 11.62 4.35 6.78
N TRP A 191 11.16 3.25 6.19
CA TRP A 191 10.11 2.42 6.80
C TRP A 191 10.60 1.69 8.04
N TYR A 192 11.87 1.27 8.07
CA TYR A 192 12.47 0.74 9.29
C TYR A 192 12.49 1.79 10.41
N GLN A 193 12.92 3.03 10.13
CA GLN A 193 12.92 4.13 11.09
C GLN A 193 11.50 4.48 11.56
N PHE A 194 10.53 4.48 10.63
CA PHE A 194 9.13 4.70 10.93
C PHE A 194 8.60 3.68 11.95
N VAL A 195 8.80 2.38 11.71
CA VAL A 195 8.26 1.32 12.57
C VAL A 195 9.00 1.22 13.91
N SER A 196 10.32 1.44 13.91
CA SER A 196 11.14 1.38 15.14
C SER A 196 11.02 2.62 16.04
N GLY A 197 10.45 3.72 15.52
CA GLY A 197 10.25 4.95 16.29
C GLY A 197 9.24 4.80 17.43
N LYS A 198 9.27 5.74 18.38
CA LYS A 198 8.39 5.77 19.57
C LYS A 198 6.90 5.69 19.23
N GLU A 199 6.50 6.30 18.13
CA GLU A 199 5.12 6.30 17.61
C GLU A 199 4.99 5.45 16.33
N GLY A 200 5.85 4.45 16.18
CA GLY A 200 5.79 3.51 15.07
C GLY A 200 4.46 2.78 15.03
N ARG A 201 4.00 2.51 13.82
CA ARG A 201 2.77 1.76 13.55
C ARG A 201 3.08 0.51 12.73
N PRO A 202 2.30 -0.57 12.90
CA PRO A 202 2.40 -1.74 12.04
C PRO A 202 2.47 -1.39 10.55
N LEU A 203 3.47 -1.96 9.88
CA LEU A 203 3.67 -1.85 8.45
C LEU A 203 3.62 -3.24 7.84
N TYR A 204 2.80 -3.37 6.80
CA TYR A 204 2.69 -4.57 6.00
C TYR A 204 3.13 -4.25 4.58
N VAL A 205 4.14 -4.96 4.07
CA VAL A 205 4.60 -4.84 2.70
C VAL A 205 4.53 -6.21 2.05
N VAL A 206 3.78 -6.30 0.96
CA VAL A 206 3.76 -7.48 0.10
C VAL A 206 4.35 -7.08 -1.25
N TYR A 207 5.45 -7.72 -1.65
CA TYR A 207 6.26 -7.24 -2.78
C TYR A 207 6.38 -8.23 -3.93
N GLY A 208 6.62 -7.68 -5.12
CA GLY A 208 6.95 -8.40 -6.34
C GLY A 208 8.42 -8.25 -6.75
N LYS A 209 8.79 -8.70 -7.96
CA LYS A 209 10.18 -8.69 -8.43
C LYS A 209 10.75 -7.28 -8.50
N SER A 210 9.89 -6.33 -8.88
CA SER A 210 10.25 -4.94 -9.18
C SER A 210 10.76 -4.19 -7.94
N THR A 211 10.18 -4.45 -6.77
CA THR A 211 10.59 -3.82 -5.49
C THR A 211 11.38 -4.74 -4.56
N ALA A 212 11.71 -5.96 -5.00
CA ALA A 212 12.38 -6.98 -4.20
C ALA A 212 13.66 -6.49 -3.49
N ARG A 213 14.45 -5.62 -4.12
CA ARG A 213 15.69 -5.11 -3.51
C ARG A 213 15.43 -4.34 -2.22
N GLN A 214 14.50 -3.39 -2.24
CA GLN A 214 14.17 -2.58 -1.06
C GLN A 214 13.36 -3.39 -0.05
N SER A 215 12.48 -4.27 -0.51
CA SER A 215 11.68 -5.12 0.39
C SER A 215 12.51 -6.16 1.12
N VAL A 216 13.46 -6.85 0.46
CA VAL A 216 14.41 -7.76 1.12
C VAL A 216 15.32 -7.02 2.09
N LYS A 217 15.77 -5.81 1.73
CA LYS A 217 16.53 -4.95 2.65
C LYS A 217 15.71 -4.64 3.91
N LEU A 218 14.47 -4.18 3.75
CA LEU A 218 13.56 -3.86 4.85
C LEU A 218 13.28 -5.09 5.73
N TYR A 219 13.04 -6.25 5.11
CA TYR A 219 12.86 -7.52 5.81
C TYR A 219 14.08 -7.85 6.68
N LEU A 220 15.29 -7.85 6.10
CA LEU A 220 16.52 -8.17 6.81
C LEU A 220 16.85 -7.17 7.91
N MET A 221 16.60 -5.87 7.69
CA MET A 221 16.70 -4.84 8.73
C MET A 221 15.71 -5.10 9.86
N GLY A 222 14.45 -5.42 9.54
CA GLY A 222 13.41 -5.77 10.49
C GLY A 222 13.72 -7.01 11.32
N LYS A 223 14.49 -7.96 10.78
CA LYS A 223 14.99 -9.14 11.50
C LYS A 223 16.29 -8.88 12.27
N GLY A 224 16.80 -7.64 12.27
CA GLY A 224 18.06 -7.26 12.91
C GLY A 224 19.31 -7.82 12.22
N ARG A 225 19.19 -8.31 10.97
CA ARG A 225 20.26 -9.01 10.23
C ARG A 225 20.98 -8.13 9.20
N ALA A 226 20.44 -6.95 8.89
CA ALA A 226 21.08 -5.98 8.02
C ALA A 226 20.99 -4.56 8.59
N ASN A 227 21.97 -3.71 8.26
CA ASN A 227 21.93 -2.28 8.58
C ASN A 227 21.37 -1.45 7.40
N ALA A 228 21.31 -0.12 7.57
CA ALA A 228 20.82 0.80 6.54
C ALA A 228 21.68 0.84 5.27
N LEU A 229 22.91 0.32 5.29
CA LEU A 229 23.77 0.18 4.10
C LEU A 229 23.56 -1.18 3.41
N GLY A 230 22.77 -2.08 4.01
CA GLY A 230 22.56 -3.44 3.52
C GLY A 230 23.69 -4.40 3.87
N ASN A 231 24.56 -4.03 4.81
CA ASN A 231 25.60 -4.93 5.33
C ASN A 231 25.01 -5.87 6.38
N LYS A 232 25.56 -7.09 6.48
CA LYS A 232 25.20 -8.06 7.51
C LYS A 232 25.47 -7.48 8.90
N VAL A 233 24.56 -7.71 9.84
CA VAL A 233 24.73 -7.44 11.27
C VAL A 233 24.89 -8.77 11.99
N ASP A 234 25.98 -8.92 12.75
CA ASP A 234 26.36 -10.15 13.45
C ASP A 234 27.02 -9.81 14.80
N PRO A 235 26.45 -10.21 15.95
CA PRO A 235 25.21 -10.96 16.09
C PRO A 235 23.98 -10.14 15.63
N PRO A 236 22.88 -10.79 15.20
CA PRO A 236 21.65 -10.09 14.83
C PRO A 236 21.06 -9.28 16.00
N GLY A 237 20.50 -8.11 15.68
CA GLY A 237 19.70 -7.32 16.62
C GLY A 237 18.31 -7.91 16.89
N PRO A 238 17.54 -7.37 17.84
CA PRO A 238 16.18 -7.82 18.11
C PRO A 238 15.24 -7.55 16.92
N PRO A 239 14.35 -8.49 16.56
CA PRO A 239 13.42 -8.29 15.46
C PRO A 239 12.30 -7.30 15.80
N LEU A 240 11.87 -6.51 14.82
CA LEU A 240 10.73 -5.61 14.92
C LEU A 240 9.42 -6.37 14.77
N LYS A 241 8.62 -6.46 15.84
CA LYS A 241 7.34 -7.18 15.86
C LYS A 241 6.26 -6.56 14.95
N ASN A 242 6.34 -5.26 14.68
CA ASN A 242 5.35 -4.49 13.93
C ASN A 242 5.75 -4.31 12.45
N LEU A 243 6.79 -5.01 11.97
CA LEU A 243 7.24 -4.94 10.59
C LEU A 243 7.00 -6.29 9.92
N HIS A 244 6.08 -6.32 8.97
CA HIS A 244 5.70 -7.51 8.22
C HIS A 244 6.04 -7.29 6.75
N VAL A 245 6.99 -8.07 6.22
CA VAL A 245 7.41 -7.97 4.82
C VAL A 245 7.43 -9.36 4.22
N THR A 246 6.63 -9.59 3.18
CA THR A 246 6.53 -10.91 2.53
C THR A 246 6.41 -10.79 1.01
N ILE A 247 6.65 -11.90 0.32
CA ILE A 247 6.59 -11.97 -1.14
C ILE A 247 5.15 -12.32 -1.54
N GLY A 248 4.60 -11.63 -2.53
CA GLY A 248 3.33 -12.06 -3.13
C GLY A 248 3.55 -13.30 -4.00
N HIS A 249 2.81 -14.39 -3.77
CA HIS A 249 2.93 -15.63 -4.55
C HIS A 249 1.59 -16.13 -5.08
N TYR A 250 1.61 -16.69 -6.28
CA TYR A 250 0.39 -17.18 -6.92
C TYR A 250 0.24 -18.67 -6.70
N LEU A 251 -1.00 -19.05 -6.41
CA LEU A 251 -1.47 -20.42 -6.55
C LEU A 251 -2.32 -20.48 -7.81
N THR A 252 -1.83 -21.13 -8.85
CA THR A 252 -2.63 -21.42 -10.04
C THR A 252 -3.46 -22.66 -9.77
N PHE A 253 -4.79 -22.53 -9.74
CA PHE A 253 -5.69 -23.67 -9.62
C PHE A 253 -6.32 -23.97 -10.99
N PRO A 254 -6.05 -25.15 -11.60
CA PRO A 254 -6.57 -25.49 -12.93
C PRO A 254 -8.10 -25.38 -13.07
N SER A 255 -8.84 -25.53 -11.97
CA SER A 255 -10.31 -25.51 -11.93
C SER A 255 -10.94 -24.18 -11.48
N MET A 256 -10.16 -23.26 -10.89
CA MET A 256 -10.69 -22.01 -10.30
C MET A 256 -10.02 -20.74 -10.85
N GLY A 257 -9.06 -20.88 -11.77
CA GLY A 257 -8.26 -19.78 -12.30
C GLY A 257 -7.05 -19.45 -11.41
N GLN A 258 -6.45 -18.28 -11.65
CA GLN A 258 -5.32 -17.77 -10.87
C GLN A 258 -5.80 -17.19 -9.54
N ASN A 259 -5.23 -17.64 -8.42
CA ASN A 259 -5.45 -17.06 -7.10
C ASN A 259 -4.12 -16.56 -6.52
N VAL A 260 -4.14 -15.49 -5.74
CA VAL A 260 -2.95 -14.99 -5.05
C VAL A 260 -3.02 -15.44 -3.61
N SER A 261 -1.97 -16.10 -3.15
CA SER A 261 -1.77 -16.22 -1.72
C SER A 261 -0.79 -15.12 -1.30
N VAL A 262 -1.00 -14.60 -0.10
CA VAL A 262 -0.07 -13.66 0.54
C VAL A 262 0.49 -14.26 1.83
N ASP A 263 0.35 -15.58 1.98
CA ASP A 263 0.64 -16.34 3.20
C ASP A 263 2.00 -17.08 3.12
N ILE A 264 3.00 -16.46 2.49
CA ILE A 264 4.37 -16.98 2.62
C ILE A 264 4.87 -16.67 4.04
N THR A 265 5.29 -17.73 4.74
CA THR A 265 5.85 -17.65 6.10
C THR A 265 7.27 -17.07 6.10
N ASP A 266 7.67 -16.48 7.23
CA ASP A 266 9.05 -16.01 7.44
C ASP A 266 10.10 -17.10 7.15
N ALA A 267 9.84 -18.35 7.56
CA ALA A 267 10.76 -19.46 7.33
C ALA A 267 10.94 -19.76 5.83
N GLN A 268 9.88 -19.64 5.04
CA GLN A 268 9.96 -19.79 3.59
C GLN A 268 10.73 -18.63 2.96
N VAL A 269 10.45 -17.37 3.36
CA VAL A 269 11.23 -16.21 2.90
C VAL A 269 12.71 -16.38 3.24
N ASP A 270 13.03 -16.73 4.48
CA ASP A 270 14.40 -16.95 4.96
C ASP A 270 15.12 -18.01 4.13
N LYS A 271 14.45 -19.13 3.79
CA LYS A 271 15.01 -20.16 2.93
C LYS A 271 15.33 -19.62 1.53
N LEU A 272 14.39 -18.90 0.91
CA LEU A 272 14.55 -18.34 -0.44
C LEU A 272 15.71 -17.35 -0.55
N ILE A 273 15.91 -16.52 0.47
CA ILE A 273 16.94 -15.47 0.44
C ILE A 273 18.31 -15.94 0.94
N SER A 274 18.38 -17.00 1.75
CA SER A 274 19.65 -17.47 2.35
C SER A 274 20.37 -18.54 1.52
N GLN A 275 19.63 -19.36 0.76
CA GLN A 275 20.21 -20.48 0.02
C GLN A 275 20.64 -20.06 -1.39
N PRO A 276 21.84 -20.43 -1.86
CA PRO A 276 22.17 -20.32 -3.27
C PRO A 276 21.19 -21.14 -4.13
N PRO A 277 20.85 -20.67 -5.35
CA PRO A 277 20.04 -21.45 -6.29
C PRO A 277 20.68 -22.80 -6.61
N ALA A 278 19.86 -23.83 -6.87
CA ALA A 278 20.35 -25.16 -7.24
C ALA A 278 21.23 -25.16 -8.50
N THR A 279 21.09 -24.15 -9.35
CA THR A 279 21.87 -23.94 -10.58
C THR A 279 23.10 -23.06 -10.40
N ALA A 280 23.39 -22.60 -9.17
CA ALA A 280 24.52 -21.72 -8.92
C ALA A 280 25.86 -22.44 -9.13
N LYS A 281 26.70 -21.90 -10.02
CA LYS A 281 28.10 -22.34 -10.15
C LYS A 281 28.88 -21.92 -8.89
N GLN A 282 29.84 -22.75 -8.46
CA GLN A 282 30.73 -22.39 -7.35
C GLN A 282 31.37 -21.02 -7.61
N PRO A 283 31.37 -20.11 -6.63
CA PRO A 283 31.97 -18.80 -6.80
C PRO A 283 33.49 -18.93 -7.01
N ALA A 284 34.02 -18.18 -7.98
CA ALA A 284 35.46 -17.99 -8.13
C ALA A 284 36.05 -17.31 -6.89
N LYS A 285 37.34 -17.52 -6.63
CA LYS A 285 38.07 -17.04 -5.43
C LYS A 285 37.67 -15.60 -5.06
N THR A 286 37.30 -15.46 -3.79
CA THR A 286 36.67 -14.32 -3.10
C THR A 286 37.32 -12.96 -3.36
N ALA A 287 36.58 -12.05 -3.99
CA ALA A 287 36.79 -10.61 -3.86
C ALA A 287 36.44 -10.14 -2.42
N LYS A 288 37.04 -9.04 -1.96
CA LYS A 288 36.67 -8.44 -0.66
C LYS A 288 35.19 -8.04 -0.69
N PRO A 289 34.40 -8.33 0.38
CA PRO A 289 33.01 -7.90 0.46
C PRO A 289 32.90 -6.37 0.30
N GLN A 290 32.05 -5.93 -0.61
CA GLN A 290 31.66 -4.54 -0.79
C GLN A 290 30.45 -4.19 0.06
N GLU A 291 30.21 -2.89 0.23
CA GLU A 291 29.03 -2.39 0.92
C GLU A 291 27.73 -2.85 0.23
N GLY A 292 26.78 -3.31 1.05
CA GLY A 292 25.48 -3.81 0.62
C GLY A 292 25.50 -5.23 0.06
N ASP A 293 26.65 -5.91 0.02
CA ASP A 293 26.78 -7.23 -0.61
C ASP A 293 25.90 -8.31 0.03
N PHE A 294 25.64 -8.20 1.33
CA PHE A 294 24.74 -9.13 2.02
C PHE A 294 23.31 -9.08 1.46
N VAL A 295 22.72 -7.88 1.34
CA VAL A 295 21.39 -7.71 0.75
C VAL A 295 21.40 -8.04 -0.75
N LYS A 296 22.46 -7.65 -1.50
CA LYS A 296 22.56 -7.99 -2.93
C LYS A 296 22.54 -9.51 -3.13
N GLN A 297 23.31 -10.25 -2.33
CA GLN A 297 23.33 -11.71 -2.39
C GLN A 297 21.97 -12.30 -2.03
N ALA A 298 21.32 -11.80 -0.98
CA ALA A 298 20.00 -12.25 -0.55
C ALA A 298 18.94 -12.07 -1.66
N VAL A 299 18.96 -10.94 -2.36
CA VAL A 299 18.08 -10.65 -3.51
C VAL A 299 18.43 -11.55 -4.70
N SER A 300 19.72 -11.81 -4.94
CA SER A 300 20.15 -12.72 -6.01
C SER A 300 19.68 -14.16 -5.76
N ASN A 301 19.80 -14.62 -4.51
CA ASN A 301 19.29 -15.92 -4.09
C ASN A 301 17.78 -16.01 -4.31
N LEU A 302 17.04 -15.00 -3.84
CA LEU A 302 15.59 -14.93 -4.04
C LEU A 302 15.21 -15.09 -5.51
N ARG A 303 15.84 -14.30 -6.40
CA ARG A 303 15.56 -14.32 -7.84
C ARG A 303 15.90 -15.63 -8.52
N GLY A 304 16.84 -16.42 -7.97
CA GLY A 304 17.14 -17.74 -8.50
C GLY A 304 16.33 -18.88 -7.87
N ASN A 305 15.73 -18.66 -6.70
CA ASN A 305 14.94 -19.66 -5.97
C ASN A 305 13.42 -19.48 -6.11
N PHE A 306 12.96 -18.33 -6.61
CA PHE A 306 11.56 -17.98 -6.67
C PHE A 306 11.16 -17.51 -8.07
N ILE A 307 10.05 -18.06 -8.57
CA ILE A 307 9.47 -17.69 -9.86
C ILE A 307 8.47 -16.56 -9.62
N PHE A 308 8.79 -15.37 -10.12
CA PHE A 308 7.86 -14.25 -10.11
C PHE A 308 6.95 -14.32 -11.33
N MET A 309 5.64 -14.20 -11.11
CA MET A 309 4.65 -14.27 -12.19
C MET A 309 4.54 -12.98 -13.03
N ASP A 310 5.24 -11.91 -12.64
CA ASP A 310 5.33 -10.66 -13.41
C ASP A 310 6.12 -10.81 -14.73
N GLU A 311 6.72 -11.97 -14.97
CA GLU A 311 7.29 -12.34 -16.28
C GLU A 311 6.21 -12.73 -17.31
N ILE A 312 4.97 -12.96 -16.88
CA ILE A 312 3.86 -13.23 -17.77
C ILE A 312 3.37 -11.89 -18.33
N LYS A 313 3.48 -11.70 -19.65
CA LYS A 313 3.06 -10.45 -20.32
C LYS A 313 1.59 -10.12 -19.99
N GLY A 314 1.36 -8.88 -19.55
CA GLY A 314 0.02 -8.39 -19.14
C GLY A 314 -0.38 -8.75 -17.71
N PHE A 315 0.54 -9.33 -16.93
CA PHE A 315 0.29 -9.73 -15.55
C PHE A 315 0.72 -8.66 -14.54
N GLU A 316 -0.25 -7.90 -14.03
CA GLU A 316 0.00 -6.79 -13.11
C GLU A 316 -0.06 -7.22 -11.63
N LEU A 317 1.05 -7.80 -11.18
CA LEU A 317 1.25 -8.40 -9.86
C LEU A 317 0.67 -7.59 -8.68
N HIS A 318 0.92 -6.30 -8.67
CA HIS A 318 0.64 -5.43 -7.55
C HIS A 318 -0.88 -5.24 -7.29
N TYR A 319 -1.72 -5.26 -8.33
CA TYR A 319 -3.17 -5.16 -8.16
C TYR A 319 -3.76 -6.40 -7.50
N TYR A 320 -3.31 -7.59 -7.90
CA TYR A 320 -3.83 -8.84 -7.36
C TYR A 320 -3.35 -9.10 -5.93
N ILE A 321 -2.09 -8.75 -5.62
CA ILE A 321 -1.58 -8.73 -4.24
C ILE A 321 -2.45 -7.82 -3.37
N ALA A 322 -2.69 -6.59 -3.83
CA ALA A 322 -3.52 -5.64 -3.10
C ALA A 322 -4.90 -6.24 -2.84
N ARG A 323 -5.55 -6.78 -3.88
CA ARG A 323 -6.89 -7.36 -3.78
C ARG A 323 -7.00 -8.43 -2.68
N GLU A 324 -6.14 -9.44 -2.69
CA GLU A 324 -6.25 -10.56 -1.74
C GLU A 324 -5.85 -10.14 -0.33
N PHE A 325 -4.74 -9.41 -0.18
CA PHE A 325 -4.31 -8.93 1.14
C PHE A 325 -5.35 -8.00 1.78
N PHE A 326 -5.92 -7.08 1.00
CA PHE A 326 -6.87 -6.09 1.52
C PHE A 326 -8.10 -6.77 2.13
N CYS A 327 -8.68 -7.76 1.45
CA CYS A 327 -9.83 -8.51 1.97
C CYS A 327 -9.48 -9.30 3.24
N LEU A 328 -8.35 -10.03 3.23
CA LEU A 328 -7.89 -10.83 4.37
C LEU A 328 -7.61 -9.95 5.60
N ARG A 329 -6.87 -8.84 5.41
CA ARG A 329 -6.49 -7.94 6.48
C ARG A 329 -7.71 -7.25 7.09
N LEU A 330 -8.64 -6.76 6.27
CA LEU A 330 -9.89 -6.15 6.75
C LEU A 330 -10.70 -7.11 7.65
N ARG A 331 -10.79 -8.39 7.29
CA ARG A 331 -11.53 -9.38 8.09
C ARG A 331 -10.88 -9.65 9.45
N ASN A 332 -9.55 -9.68 9.49
CA ASN A 332 -8.76 -10.11 10.63
C ASN A 332 -8.26 -8.97 11.53
N SER A 333 -8.38 -7.71 11.11
CA SER A 333 -8.00 -6.56 11.93
C SER A 333 -8.96 -6.39 13.10
N ALA A 334 -8.43 -6.39 14.32
CA ALA A 334 -9.22 -6.24 15.55
C ALA A 334 -9.84 -4.84 15.71
N PHE A 335 -9.28 -3.82 15.04
CA PHE A 335 -9.76 -2.44 15.08
C PHE A 335 -10.77 -2.12 13.95
N ILE A 336 -11.17 -3.12 13.16
CA ILE A 336 -12.02 -2.97 11.96
C ILE A 336 -13.38 -3.69 12.11
#